data_AF-A0A920RVU1-F1
#
_entry.id   AF-A0A920RVU1-F1
#
_cell.length_a   1.000
_cell.length_b   1.000
_cell.length_c   1.000
_cell.angle_alpha   90.00
_cell.angle_beta   90.00
_cell.angle_gamma   90.00
#
_symmetry.space_group_name_H-M   'P 1'
#
loop_
_entity.id
_entity.type
_entity.pdbx_description
1 polymer ?
#
loop_
_entity_poly.entity_id
_entity_poly.type
_entity_poly.pdbx_seq_one_letter_code
_entity_poly.pdbx_strand_id
1 'polypeptide(L)'
;MGEENSTNEFIETVKLAGPTDILINNVGASPSRNFLYMTDDDWRSLHELNLLSAVRCTRAFLPHMREQKWGRVVMVSSSAGNTLMQHLLTMEPPKQQ
;
A
#
# COMPACT_ATOMS: atom_id res chain seq x y z
N MET A 1 4.45 -11.33 -0.60
CA MET A 1 3.30 -10.49 -0.99
C MET A 1 3.67 -9.04 -1.29
N GLY A 2 4.65 -8.42 -0.63
CA GLY A 2 5.03 -7.02 -0.95
C GLY A 2 5.88 -6.84 -2.21
N GLU A 3 6.67 -7.84 -2.57
CA GLU A 3 7.52 -7.78 -3.77
C GLU A 3 6.72 -7.97 -5.06
N GLU A 4 7.26 -7.42 -6.15
CA GLU A 4 6.63 -7.41 -7.47
C GLU A 4 6.28 -8.81 -7.98
N ASN A 5 7.24 -9.75 -7.96
CA ASN A 5 7.04 -11.10 -8.47
C ASN A 5 5.90 -11.82 -7.72
N SER A 6 5.92 -11.73 -6.39
CA SER A 6 4.87 -12.32 -5.54
C SER A 6 3.50 -11.70 -5.80
N THR A 7 3.45 -10.39 -6.06
CA THR A 7 2.19 -9.70 -6.41
C THR A 7 1.66 -10.18 -7.77
N ASN A 8 2.55 -10.31 -8.76
CA ASN A 8 2.17 -10.76 -10.10
C ASN A 8 1.68 -12.22 -10.09
N GLU A 9 2.35 -13.12 -9.37
CA GLU A 9 1.90 -14.51 -9.21
C GLU A 9 0.51 -14.61 -8.55
N PHE A 10 0.27 -13.80 -7.53
CA PHE A 10 -1.05 -13.69 -6.91
C PHE A 10 -2.12 -13.22 -7.92
N ILE A 11 -1.82 -12.17 -8.70
CA ILE A 11 -2.74 -11.65 -9.72
C ILE A 11 -3.11 -12.73 -10.73
N GLU A 12 -2.13 -13.46 -11.26
CA GLU A 12 -2.38 -14.51 -12.24
C GLU A 12 -3.19 -15.66 -11.65
N THR A 13 -2.91 -16.05 -10.40
CA THR A 13 -3.69 -17.07 -9.69
C THR A 13 -5.16 -16.66 -9.54
N VAL A 14 -5.43 -15.40 -9.15
CA VAL A 14 -6.79 -14.91 -8.97
C VAL A 14 -7.54 -14.81 -10.30
N LYS A 15 -6.88 -14.40 -11.39
CA LYS A 15 -7.51 -14.37 -12.72
C LYS A 15 -8.01 -15.73 -13.18
N LEU A 16 -7.36 -16.83 -12.75
CA LEU A 16 -7.81 -18.19 -13.06
C LEU A 16 -9.12 -18.56 -12.33
N ALA A 17 -9.44 -17.90 -11.21
CA ALA A 17 -10.68 -18.13 -10.47
C ALA A 17 -11.91 -17.45 -11.10
N GLY A 18 -11.70 -16.56 -12.09
CA GLY A 18 -12.76 -15.90 -12.84
C GLY A 18 -12.76 -14.37 -12.70
N PRO A 19 -13.81 -13.71 -13.18
CA PRO A 19 -13.93 -12.25 -13.13
C PRO A 19 -13.95 -11.73 -11.69
N THR A 20 -13.32 -10.57 -11.47
CA THR A 20 -13.26 -9.91 -10.16
C THR A 20 -14.13 -8.65 -10.16
N ASP A 21 -15.22 -8.66 -9.41
CA ASP A 21 -16.12 -7.50 -9.25
C ASP A 21 -15.65 -6.53 -8.15
N ILE A 22 -15.00 -7.05 -7.11
CA ILE A 22 -14.58 -6.26 -5.95
C ILE A 22 -13.12 -6.58 -5.65
N LEU A 23 -12.28 -5.55 -5.68
CA LEU A 23 -10.89 -5.59 -5.23
C LEU A 23 -10.76 -4.84 -3.90
N ILE A 24 -10.21 -5.50 -2.89
CA ILE A 24 -9.91 -4.89 -1.59
C ILE A 24 -8.39 -4.88 -1.40
N ASN A 25 -7.78 -3.71 -1.51
CA ASN A 25 -6.37 -3.50 -1.20
C ASN A 25 -6.25 -3.20 0.31
N ASN A 26 -5.94 -4.23 1.10
CA ASN A 26 -5.87 -4.16 2.57
C ASN A 26 -4.47 -4.45 3.15
N VAL A 27 -3.48 -4.67 2.29
CA VAL A 27 -2.13 -4.97 2.77
C VAL A 27 -1.43 -3.68 3.20
N GLY A 28 -0.84 -3.70 4.40
CA GLY A 28 -0.03 -2.59 4.90
C GLY A 28 0.86 -3.00 6.06
N ALA A 29 2.05 -2.41 6.16
CA ALA A 29 2.93 -2.48 7.31
C ALA A 29 3.38 -1.09 7.74
N SER A 30 3.78 -0.98 9.01
CA SER A 30 4.37 0.24 9.57
C SER A 30 5.89 0.14 9.62
N PRO A 31 6.62 1.27 9.66
CA PRO A 31 8.04 1.30 9.99
C PRO A 31 8.38 0.45 11.21
N SER A 32 9.41 -0.38 11.08
CA SER A 32 9.89 -1.26 12.16
C SER A 32 10.83 -0.58 13.15
N ARG A 33 11.34 0.61 12.81
CA ARG A 33 12.33 1.37 13.59
C ARG A 33 12.17 2.88 13.42
N ASN A 34 12.85 3.65 14.28
CA ASN A 34 12.89 5.11 14.15
C ASN A 34 13.43 5.51 12.77
N PHE A 35 12.88 6.57 12.21
CA PHE A 35 13.25 7.15 10.94
C PHE A 35 14.77 7.26 10.71
N LEU A 36 15.53 7.73 11.71
CA LEU A 36 16.99 7.88 11.60
C LEU A 36 17.73 6.56 11.40
N TYR A 37 17.13 5.44 11.79
CA TYR A 37 17.71 4.12 11.66
C TYR A 37 17.14 3.34 10.48
N MET A 38 16.16 3.89 9.74
CA MET A 38 15.64 3.27 8.53
C MET A 38 16.62 3.45 7.38
N THR A 39 16.88 2.37 6.65
CA THR A 39 17.65 2.44 5.40
C THR A 39 16.70 2.75 4.24
N ASP A 40 17.27 3.21 3.12
CA ASP A 40 16.51 3.41 1.88
C ASP A 40 15.83 2.11 1.41
N ASP A 41 16.43 0.95 1.67
CA ASP A 41 15.85 -0.34 1.34
C ASP A 41 14.64 -0.70 2.21
N ASP A 42 14.63 -0.29 3.49
CA ASP A 42 13.42 -0.45 4.31
C ASP A 42 12.28 0.41 3.76
N TRP A 43 12.58 1.66 3.40
CA TRP A 43 11.60 2.57 2.82
C TRP A 43 11.06 2.05 1.51
N ARG A 44 11.94 1.52 0.65
CA ARG A 44 11.56 0.88 -0.60
C ARG A 44 10.67 -0.32 -0.34
N SER A 45 11.00 -1.16 0.62
CA SER A 45 10.21 -2.35 0.98
C SER A 45 8.81 -1.97 1.48
N LEU A 46 8.69 -0.93 2.31
CA LEU A 46 7.40 -0.40 2.74
C LEU A 46 6.60 0.20 1.58
N HIS A 47 7.27 0.91 0.66
CA HIS A 47 6.63 1.49 -0.52
C HIS A 47 6.12 0.41 -1.48
N GLU A 48 6.91 -0.62 -1.73
CA GLU A 48 6.53 -1.79 -2.52
C GLU A 48 5.29 -2.47 -1.90
N LEU A 49 5.32 -2.72 -0.60
CA LEU A 49 4.25 -3.38 0.12
C LEU A 49 2.96 -2.55 0.22
N ASN A 50 3.04 -1.30 0.67
CA ASN A 50 1.88 -0.49 1.03
C ASN A 50 1.24 0.22 -0.17
N LEU A 51 2.03 0.56 -1.18
CA LEU A 51 1.55 1.34 -2.32
C LEU A 51 1.60 0.54 -3.61
N LEU A 52 2.78 0.07 -4.02
CA LEU A 52 2.92 -0.49 -5.35
C LEU A 52 2.20 -1.83 -5.53
N SER A 53 2.10 -2.65 -4.47
CA SER A 53 1.27 -3.87 -4.50
C SER A 53 -0.20 -3.55 -4.87
N ALA A 54 -0.80 -2.56 -4.20
CA ALA A 54 -2.18 -2.13 -4.44
C ALA A 54 -2.36 -1.50 -5.83
N VAL A 55 -1.37 -0.74 -6.29
CA VAL A 55 -1.34 -0.16 -7.64
C VAL A 55 -1.28 -1.28 -8.69
N ARG A 56 -0.44 -2.30 -8.51
CA ARG A 56 -0.32 -3.45 -9.43
C ARG A 56 -1.63 -4.24 -9.51
N CYS A 57 -2.22 -4.59 -8.36
CA CYS A 57 -3.52 -5.27 -8.31
C CYS A 57 -4.61 -4.44 -9.00
N THR A 58 -4.72 -3.16 -8.66
CA THR A 58 -5.72 -2.27 -9.26
C THR A 58 -5.55 -2.19 -10.78
N ARG A 59 -4.31 -2.05 -11.27
CA ARG A 59 -4.03 -2.03 -12.71
C ARG A 59 -4.45 -3.32 -13.42
N ALA A 60 -4.29 -4.47 -12.76
CA ALA A 60 -4.63 -5.76 -13.34
C ALA A 60 -6.14 -6.01 -13.42
N PHE A 61 -6.92 -5.61 -12.40
CA PHE A 61 -8.36 -5.93 -12.33
C PHE A 61 -9.29 -4.82 -12.82
N LEU A 62 -8.84 -3.55 -12.80
CA LEU A 62 -9.67 -2.41 -13.22
C LEU A 62 -10.18 -2.46 -14.68
N PRO A 63 -9.41 -2.94 -15.69
CA PRO A 63 -9.90 -2.99 -17.06
C PRO A 63 -11.19 -3.80 -17.21
N HIS A 64 -11.27 -4.96 -16.55
CA HIS A 64 -12.46 -5.80 -16.56
C HIS A 64 -13.68 -5.09 -15.93
N MET A 65 -13.50 -4.47 -14.76
CA MET A 65 -14.56 -3.70 -14.10
C MET A 65 -15.09 -2.57 -14.99
N ARG A 66 -14.20 -1.92 -15.76
CA ARG A 66 -14.59 -0.87 -16.72
C ARG A 66 -15.41 -1.43 -17.88
N GLU A 67 -15.01 -2.58 -18.42
CA GLU A 67 -15.74 -3.26 -19.49
C GLU A 67 -17.15 -3.66 -19.05
N GLN A 68 -17.27 -4.19 -17.83
CA GLN A 68 -18.57 -4.57 -17.23
C GLN A 68 -19.41 -3.36 -16.79
N LYS A 69 -18.86 -2.14 -16.84
CA LYS A 69 -19.46 -0.91 -16.26
C LYS A 69 -19.85 -1.10 -14.79
N TRP A 70 -19.18 -2.03 -14.11
CA TRP A 70 -19.43 -2.40 -12.73
C TRP A 70 -18.15 -2.92 -12.08
N GLY A 71 -17.92 -2.46 -10.85
CA GLY A 71 -16.87 -2.98 -9.99
C GLY A 71 -16.56 -2.00 -8.85
N ARG A 72 -15.82 -2.46 -7.85
CA ARG A 72 -15.39 -1.64 -6.71
C ARG A 72 -13.92 -1.90 -6.39
N VAL A 73 -13.17 -0.83 -6.18
CA VAL A 73 -11.82 -0.88 -5.62
C VAL A 73 -11.86 -0.18 -4.27
N VAL A 74 -11.54 -0.91 -3.20
CA VAL A 74 -11.48 -0.39 -1.84
C VAL A 74 -10.02 -0.35 -1.39
N MET A 75 -9.55 0.83 -1.02
CA MET A 75 -8.24 1.02 -0.39
C MET A 75 -8.44 1.12 1.12
N VAL A 76 -7.94 0.15 1.87
CA VAL A 76 -7.90 0.24 3.33
C VAL A 76 -6.59 0.93 3.72
N SER A 77 -6.70 2.10 4.33
CA SER A 77 -5.56 2.91 4.78
C SER A 77 -5.71 3.27 6.26
N SER A 78 -4.67 3.87 6.82
CA SER A 78 -4.65 4.39 8.19
C SER A 78 -4.90 5.89 8.21
N SER A 79 -5.50 6.40 9.30
CA SER A 79 -5.62 7.85 9.55
C SER A 79 -4.26 8.56 9.53
N ALA A 80 -3.19 7.84 9.87
CA ALA A 80 -1.81 8.33 9.77
C ALA A 80 -1.42 8.80 8.35
N GLY A 81 -2.07 8.31 7.29
CA GLY A 81 -1.81 8.76 5.92
C GLY A 81 -2.24 10.21 5.65
N ASN A 82 -3.15 10.76 6.45
CA ASN A 82 -3.59 12.16 6.37
C ASN A 82 -2.80 13.08 7.32
N THR A 83 -2.03 12.50 8.23
CA THR A 83 -1.19 13.24 9.17
C THR A 83 0.18 13.36 8.52
N LEU A 84 0.56 14.57 8.08
CA LEU A 84 1.97 14.88 7.80
C LEU A 84 2.80 14.36 8.96
N MET A 85 3.97 13.76 8.72
CA MET A 85 4.95 13.43 9.76
C MET A 85 5.48 14.73 10.42
N GLN A 86 4.58 15.49 11.07
CA GLN A 86 4.84 16.78 11.69
C GLN A 86 5.80 16.56 12.87
N HIS A 87 5.67 15.43 13.57
CA HIS A 87 6.54 15.07 14.69
C HIS A 87 8.00 14.79 14.31
N LEU A 88 8.33 14.60 13.03
CA LEU A 88 9.72 14.35 12.60
C LEU A 88 10.46 15.62 12.18
N LEU A 89 9.73 16.70 11.87
CA LEU A 89 10.32 17.99 11.48
C LEU A 89 10.26 19.05 12.60
N THR A 90 9.38 18.90 13.58
CA THR A 90 9.31 19.79 14.74
C THR A 90 9.98 19.15 15.95
N MET A 91 11.31 19.23 16.00
CA MET A 91 12.01 19.19 17.30
C MET A 91 11.71 20.51 18.01
N GLU A 92 10.54 20.65 18.64
CA GLU A 92 10.37 21.69 19.64
C GLU A 92 11.29 21.35 20.82
N PRO A 93 12.17 22.27 21.26
CA PRO A 93 12.96 22.03 22.46
C PRO A 93 12.01 21.81 23.65
N PRO A 94 12.39 20.95 24.61
CA PRO A 94 11.55 20.67 25.77
C PRO A 94 11.22 22.00 26.46
N LYS A 95 9.93 22.25 26.70
CA LYS A 95 9.51 23.35 27.57
C LYS A 95 10.14 23.09 28.93
N GLN A 96 11.10 23.93 29.30
CA GLN A 96 11.65 23.96 30.65
C GLN A 96 10.47 24.32 31.58
N GLN A 97 10.05 23.35 32.39
CA GLN A 97 9.30 23.60 33.62
C GLN A 97 10.27 23.95 34.73
#